data_AF-F0FW82-F1
#
_entry.id   AF-F0FW82-F1
#
_cell.length_a   1.000
_cell.length_b   1.000
_cell.length_c   1.000
_cell.angle_alpha   90.00
_cell.angle_beta   90.00
_cell.angle_gamma   90.00
#
_symmetry.space_group_name_H-M   'P 1'
#
loop_
_entity.id
_entity.type
_entity.pdbx_description
1 polymer ?
#
loop_
_entity_poly.entity_id
_entity_poly.type
_entity_poly.pdbx_seq_one_letter_code
_entity_poly.pdbx_strand_id
1 'polypeptide(L)' 'MDLNFTPEEEAFRTDVQRFLAAELPERIARKVKGGLHLTRDDMREWHAILNARG' A
#
# COMPACT_ATOMS: atom_id res chain seq x y z
N MET A 1 5.05 17.32 -19.61
CA MET A 1 5.22 15.90 -19.26
C MET A 1 3.83 15.41 -18.92
N ASP A 2 3.18 14.68 -19.84
CA ASP A 2 1.87 14.09 -19.59
C ASP A 2 2.04 13.02 -18.52
N LEU A 3 1.59 13.34 -17.30
CA LEU A 3 1.61 12.48 -16.12
C LEU A 3 0.27 11.73 -15.98
N ASN A 4 -0.42 11.50 -17.09
CA ASN A 4 -1.66 10.76 -17.08
C ASN A 4 -1.32 9.28 -17.12
N PHE A 5 -1.66 8.59 -16.04
CA PHE A 5 -1.63 7.13 -16.00
C PHE A 5 -2.52 6.59 -17.12
N THR A 6 -2.07 5.53 -17.79
CA THR A 6 -2.93 4.76 -18.68
C THR A 6 -4.10 4.17 -17.90
N PRO A 7 -5.24 3.85 -18.56
CA PRO A 7 -6.37 3.20 -17.90
C PRO A 7 -5.98 1.90 -17.18
N GLU A 8 -4.99 1.18 -17.70
CA GLU A 8 -4.43 -0.03 -17.10
C GLU A 8 -3.70 0.27 -15.78
N GLU A 9 -2.92 1.34 -15.74
CA GLU A 9 -2.26 1.80 -14.51
C GLU A 9 -3.25 2.30 -13.46
N GLU A 10 -4.34 2.97 -13.88
CA GLU A 10 -5.41 3.37 -12.96
C GLU A 10 -6.16 2.16 -12.38
N ALA A 11 -6.42 1.15 -13.20
CA ALA A 11 -7.03 -0.11 -12.76
C ALA A 11 -6.12 -0.84 -11.76
N PHE A 12 -4.83 -0.95 -12.07
CA PHE A 12 -3.84 -1.53 -11.16
C PHE A 12 -3.76 -0.76 -9.84
N ARG A 13 -3.70 0.57 -9.89
CA ARG A 13 -3.68 1.41 -8.70
C ARG A 13 -4.92 1.21 -7.83
N THR A 14 -6.10 1.14 -8.46
CA THR A 14 -7.35 0.91 -7.74
C THR A 14 -7.36 -0.46 -7.06
N ASP A 15 -6.86 -1.49 -7.73
CA ASP A 15 -6.75 -2.83 -7.17
C ASP A 15 -5.80 -2.87 -5.97
N VAL A 16 -4.61 -2.26 -6.10
CA VAL A 16 -3.65 -2.13 -5.00
C VAL A 16 -4.23 -1.33 -3.83
N GLN A 17 -4.93 -0.23 -4.10
CA GLN A 17 -5.57 0.57 -3.04
C GLN A 17 -6.64 -0.22 -2.30
N ARG A 18 -7.47 -1.00 -3.00
CA ARG A 18 -8.48 -1.86 -2.38
C ARG A 18 -7.85 -2.95 -1.52
N PHE A 19 -6.79 -3.57 -2.01
CA PHE A 19 -6.03 -4.56 -1.25
C PHE A 19 -5.44 -3.97 0.02
N LEU A 20 -4.75 -2.83 -0.09
CA LEU A 20 -4.18 -2.16 1.07
C LEU A 20 -5.29 -1.71 2.03
N ALA A 21 -6.44 -1.23 1.56
CA ALA A 21 -7.54 -0.86 2.44
C ALA A 21 -8.16 -2.07 3.19
N ALA A 22 -8.14 -3.26 2.58
CA ALA A 22 -8.68 -4.47 3.18
C ALA A 22 -7.70 -5.13 4.17
N GLU A 23 -6.43 -5.23 3.79
CA GLU A 23 -5.44 -6.03 4.54
C GLU A 23 -4.49 -5.19 5.39
N LEU A 24 -4.25 -3.91 5.03
CA LEU A 24 -3.29 -3.07 5.74
C LEU A 24 -3.92 -2.44 6.99
N PRO A 25 -3.32 -2.62 8.18
CA PRO A 25 -3.76 -1.93 9.37
C PRO A 25 -3.67 -0.41 9.22
N GLU A 26 -4.71 0.29 9.68
CA GLU A 26 -4.84 1.74 9.56
C GLU A 26 -3.64 2.51 10.16
N ARG A 27 -3.01 1.97 11.22
CA ARG A 27 -1.82 2.57 11.83
C ARG A 27 -0.63 2.64 10.86
N ILE A 28 -0.45 1.61 10.02
CA ILE A 28 0.63 1.54 9.04
C ILE A 28 0.26 2.42 7.84
N ALA A 29 -1.00 2.35 7.39
CA ALA A 29 -1.51 3.21 6.32
C ALA A 29 -1.32 4.71 6.63
N ARG A 30 -1.63 5.14 7.87
CA ARG A 30 -1.41 6.52 8.32
C ARG A 30 0.06 6.90 8.33
N LYS A 31 0.95 6.00 8.75
CA LYS A 31 2.40 6.25 8.74
C LYS A 31 2.92 6.41 7.32
N VAL A 32 2.56 5.50 6.41
CA VAL A 32 2.97 5.57 4.99
C VAL A 32 2.43 6.84 4.33
N LYS A 33 1.14 7.15 4.51
CA LYS A 33 0.52 8.36 3.95
C LYS A 33 1.13 9.65 4.52
N GLY A 34 1.52 9.64 5.79
CA GLY A 34 2.15 10.76 6.48
C GLY A 34 3.67 10.86 6.31
N GLY A 35 4.31 9.94 5.57
CA GLY A 35 5.77 9.88 5.48
C GLY A 35 6.46 9.65 6.83
N LEU A 36 5.76 9.04 7.78
CA LEU A 36 6.27 8.79 9.13
C LEU A 36 7.18 7.56 9.15
N HIS A 37 8.08 7.54 10.13
CA HIS A 37 8.96 6.40 10.35
C HIS A 37 8.16 5.14 10.67
N LEU A 38 8.42 4.06 9.92
CA LEU A 38 7.90 2.72 10.18
C LEU A 38 8.81 2.01 11.17
N THR A 39 8.23 1.43 12.22
CA THR A 39 8.99 0.62 13.16
C THR A 39 9.33 -0.74 12.53
N ARG A 40 10.22 -1.49 13.18
CA ARG A 40 10.52 -2.86 12.78
C ARG A 40 9.28 -3.75 12.71
N ASP A 41 8.34 -3.57 13.63
CA ASP A 41 7.11 -4.38 13.67
C ASP A 41 6.16 -3.97 12.55
N ASP A 42 6.04 -2.68 12.24
CA ASP A 42 5.28 -2.21 11.07
C ASP A 42 5.85 -2.80 9.76
N MET A 43 7.18 -2.82 9.62
CA MET A 43 7.83 -3.43 8.45
C MET A 43 7.60 -4.94 8.38
N ARG A 44 7.65 -5.64 9.51
CA ARG A 44 7.37 -7.09 9.58
C ARG A 44 5.95 -7.40 9.10
N GLU A 45 4.97 -6.65 9.60
CA GLU A 45 3.57 -6.82 9.19
C GLU A 45 3.35 -6.45 7.73
N TRP A 46 3.98 -5.37 7.25
CA TRP A 46 3.96 -5.00 5.84
C TRP A 46 4.45 -6.15 4.95
N HIS A 47 5.60 -6.74 5.29
CA HIS A 47 6.11 -7.91 4.56
C HIS A 47 5.21 -9.13 4.69
N ALA A 48 4.59 -9.38 5.84
CA ALA A 48 3.66 -10.50 6.00
C ALA A 48 2.42 -10.35 5.10
N ILE A 49 1.85 -9.14 5.01
CA ILE A 49 0.70 -8.83 4.15
C ILE A 49 1.06 -9.00 2.67
N LEU A 50 2.24 -8.53 2.26
CA LEU A 50 2.72 -8.73 0.89
C LEU A 50 2.94 -10.21 0.57
N ASN A 51 3.58 -10.97 1.46
CA ASN A 51 3.79 -12.41 1.27
C ASN A 51 2.48 -13.21 1.24
N ALA A 52 1.44 -12.77 1.98
CA ALA A 52 0.13 -13.40 1.94
C ALA A 52 -0.54 -13.28 0.56
N ARG A 53 -0.15 -12.26 -0.24
CA ARG A 53 -0.66 -12.05 -1.60
C ARG A 53 0.17 -12.75 -2.69
N GLY A 54 1.33 -13.32 -2.35
CA GLY A 54 2.17 -14.12 -3.24
C GLY A 54 3.36 -13.37 -3.81
#